data_AF-A0AAV6UEA3-F1
#
_entry.id   AF-A0AAV6UEA3-F1
#
_cell.length_a   1.000
_cell.length_b   1.000
_cell.length_c   1.000
_cell.angle_alpha   90.00
_cell.angle_beta   90.00
_cell.angle_gamma   90.00
#
_symmetry.space_group_name_H-M   'P 1'
#
loop_
_entity.id
_entity.type
_entity.pdbx_description
1 polymer ?
#
loop_
_entity_poly.entity_id
_entity_poly.type
_entity_poly.pdbx_seq_one_letter_code
_entity_poly.pdbx_strand_id
1 'polypeptide(L)'
;MSCCKVKRDSCCSDTKMAVTPSNFLHIGRSSVLRLASTHSSQDVFHAPDAPPEYVELVKKRLKLKNALKAEFLRKFSDPHTTDPIVFDPQIQRHYAMHNTISERFIPTFKNWCTYMFSMVIPILVFAKIVKYKRDKTERAIRSGEMQYEDRIFKMV
;
A
#
# COMPACT_ATOMS: atom_id res chain seq x y z
N MET A 1 -48.13 -33.71 31.46
CA MET A 1 -47.99 -32.24 31.53
C MET A 1 -47.04 -31.78 30.44
N SER A 2 -47.22 -30.54 30.00
CA SER A 2 -47.07 -30.01 28.65
C SER A 2 -45.80 -30.31 27.85
N CYS A 3 -46.05 -30.63 26.58
CA CYS A 3 -45.18 -30.49 25.42
C CYS A 3 -44.76 -29.02 25.21
N CYS A 4 -43.54 -28.77 24.72
CA CYS A 4 -43.24 -27.54 23.97
C CYS A 4 -42.45 -27.90 22.71
N LYS A 5 -43.23 -28.17 21.66
CA LYS A 5 -42.82 -28.26 20.26
C LYS A 5 -42.83 -26.83 19.73
N VAL A 6 -41.68 -26.29 19.30
CA VAL A 6 -41.67 -25.10 18.46
C VAL A 6 -41.11 -25.49 17.10
N LYS A 7 -42.04 -25.66 16.16
CA LYS A 7 -41.77 -25.72 14.72
C LYS A 7 -42.51 -24.55 14.08
N ARG A 8 -41.75 -23.70 13.38
CA ARG A 8 -42.14 -22.79 12.29
C ARG A 8 -40.88 -22.67 11.45
N ASP A 9 -40.69 -23.52 10.45
CA ASP A 9 -41.25 -23.45 9.09
C ASP A 9 -40.90 -22.12 8.39
N SER A 10 -39.91 -22.22 7.48
CA SER A 10 -39.84 -21.63 6.14
C SER A 10 -40.45 -20.25 5.90
N CYS A 11 -39.63 -19.26 5.50
CA CYS A 11 -39.70 -18.65 4.16
C CYS A 11 -38.62 -17.57 3.97
N CYS A 12 -38.32 -17.33 2.69
CA CYS A 12 -37.40 -16.36 2.08
C CYS A 12 -36.01 -16.95 1.75
N SER A 13 -35.93 -17.84 0.76
CA SER A 13 -35.81 -17.51 -0.68
C SER A 13 -34.46 -16.89 -1.03
N ASP A 14 -33.69 -17.67 -1.80
CA ASP A 14 -32.92 -17.19 -2.93
C ASP A 14 -31.97 -16.00 -2.69
N THR A 15 -30.76 -16.32 -2.21
CA THR A 15 -29.58 -15.80 -2.89
C THR A 15 -28.65 -16.94 -3.18
N LYS A 16 -28.68 -17.35 -4.46
CA LYS A 16 -27.69 -18.17 -5.12
C LYS A 16 -26.30 -17.84 -4.57
N MET A 17 -25.64 -18.78 -3.90
CA MET A 17 -24.20 -18.73 -3.75
C MET A 17 -23.64 -18.83 -5.17
N ALA A 18 -23.35 -17.66 -5.75
CA ALA A 18 -22.61 -17.56 -6.99
C ALA A 18 -21.19 -18.06 -6.72
N VAL A 19 -21.01 -19.38 -6.88
CA VAL A 19 -19.75 -19.91 -7.35
C VAL A 19 -19.63 -19.38 -8.78
N THR A 20 -18.85 -18.32 -8.99
CA THR A 20 -18.35 -17.97 -10.31
C THR A 20 -16.98 -18.61 -10.48
N PRO A 21 -16.87 -19.74 -11.19
CA PRO A 21 -15.59 -20.17 -11.75
C PRO A 21 -15.42 -19.43 -13.07
N SER A 22 -14.64 -18.35 -13.10
CA SER A 22 -14.24 -17.76 -14.38
C SER A 22 -12.90 -17.04 -14.24
N ASN A 23 -11.87 -17.72 -14.73
CA ASN A 23 -10.65 -17.11 -15.23
C ASN A 23 -11.02 -15.96 -16.18
N PHE A 24 -10.81 -14.71 -15.77
CA PHE A 24 -10.66 -13.59 -16.69
C PHE A 24 -9.84 -12.48 -16.03
N LEU A 25 -8.88 -11.96 -16.80
CA LEU A 25 -7.83 -11.01 -16.42
C LEU A 25 -8.22 -9.96 -15.36
N HIS A 26 -7.56 -9.97 -14.20
CA HIS A 26 -7.52 -8.81 -13.30
C HIS A 26 -6.33 -7.88 -13.64
N ILE A 27 -6.34 -7.31 -14.84
CA ILE A 27 -5.61 -6.08 -15.13
C ILE A 27 -6.58 -4.93 -14.83
N GLY A 28 -6.70 -4.53 -13.57
CA GLY A 28 -7.55 -3.39 -13.23
C GLY A 28 -8.24 -3.42 -11.87
N ARG A 29 -7.54 -3.81 -10.80
CA ARG A 29 -7.97 -3.35 -9.47
C ARG A 29 -7.62 -1.86 -9.40
N SER A 30 -8.62 -0.97 -9.44
CA SER A 30 -8.42 0.48 -9.41
C SER A 30 -7.46 0.85 -8.27
N SER A 31 -6.54 1.78 -8.54
CA SER A 31 -5.51 2.21 -7.56
C SER A 31 -6.12 2.63 -6.21
N VAL A 32 -7.33 3.19 -6.25
CA VAL A 32 -8.10 3.61 -5.08
C VAL A 32 -8.48 2.44 -4.17
N LEU A 33 -8.83 1.27 -4.73
CA LEU A 33 -9.16 0.07 -3.96
C LEU A 33 -7.94 -0.61 -3.33
N ARG A 34 -6.71 -0.26 -3.74
CA ARG A 34 -5.49 -0.68 -3.01
C ARG A 34 -5.18 0.21 -1.81
N LEU A 35 -5.58 1.47 -1.87
CA LEU A 35 -5.40 2.45 -0.80
C LEU A 35 -6.47 2.30 0.28
N ALA A 36 -7.66 1.79 -0.08
CA ALA A 36 -8.73 1.49 0.87
C ALA A 36 -8.51 0.10 1.50
N SER A 37 -8.30 0.05 2.83
CA SER A 37 -8.44 -1.20 3.58
C SER A 37 -9.91 -1.51 3.82
N THR A 38 -10.29 -2.79 3.85
CA THR A 38 -11.61 -3.21 4.30
C THR A 38 -11.78 -2.90 5.79
N HIS A 39 -13.00 -2.53 6.19
CA HIS A 39 -13.35 -2.33 7.60
C HIS A 39 -13.24 -3.66 8.37
N SER A 40 -12.77 -3.63 9.61
CA SER A 40 -12.50 -4.80 10.47
C SER A 40 -13.75 -5.56 10.93
N SER A 41 -14.94 -5.18 10.49
CA SER A 41 -16.16 -5.97 10.68
C SER A 41 -16.46 -6.88 9.49
N GLN A 42 -15.78 -6.67 8.36
CA GLN A 42 -15.99 -7.39 7.10
C GLN A 42 -14.85 -8.36 6.78
N ASP A 43 -13.83 -8.47 7.64
CA ASP A 43 -12.74 -9.40 7.40
C ASP A 43 -13.12 -10.83 7.84
N VAL A 44 -12.73 -11.79 7.00
CA VAL A 44 -13.10 -13.21 7.13
C VAL A 44 -12.53 -13.83 8.41
N PHE A 45 -11.46 -13.27 8.98
CA PHE A 45 -10.77 -13.81 10.14
C PHE A 45 -11.45 -13.48 11.49
N HIS A 46 -12.33 -12.48 11.51
CA HIS A 46 -13.10 -12.08 12.69
C HIS A 46 -14.58 -12.46 12.61
N ALA A 47 -14.97 -13.20 11.57
CA ALA A 47 -16.32 -13.72 11.42
C ALA A 47 -16.68 -14.73 12.54
N PRO A 48 -17.90 -14.67 13.11
CA PRO A 48 -18.33 -15.58 14.17
C PRO A 48 -18.40 -17.05 13.73
N ASP A 49 -18.55 -17.31 12.42
CA ASP A 49 -18.76 -18.64 11.83
C ASP A 49 -17.47 -19.26 11.25
N ALA A 50 -16.29 -18.74 11.62
CA ALA A 50 -15.03 -19.19 11.05
C ALA A 50 -14.74 -20.68 11.33
N PRO A 51 -14.28 -21.47 10.33
CA PRO A 51 -13.92 -22.85 10.58
C PRO A 51 -12.74 -22.95 11.57
N PRO A 52 -12.64 -24.09 12.29
CA PRO A 52 -11.78 -24.22 13.48
C PRO A 52 -10.29 -23.99 13.17
N GLU A 53 -9.84 -24.28 11.95
CA GLU A 53 -8.47 -24.04 11.50
C GLU A 53 -8.05 -22.56 11.62
N TYR A 54 -8.90 -21.62 11.18
CA TYR A 54 -8.56 -20.19 11.25
C TYR A 54 -8.46 -19.71 12.69
N VAL A 55 -9.29 -20.24 13.58
CA VAL A 55 -9.25 -19.93 15.02
C VAL A 55 -7.89 -20.35 15.60
N GLU A 56 -7.34 -21.50 15.18
CA GLU A 56 -6.00 -21.91 15.59
C GLU A 56 -4.90 -20.99 15.04
N LEU A 57 -5.00 -20.54 13.79
CA LEU A 57 -4.05 -19.59 13.20
C LEU A 57 -4.08 -18.24 13.92
N VAL A 58 -5.26 -17.74 14.30
CA VAL A 58 -5.41 -16.53 15.10
C VAL A 58 -4.78 -16.73 16.49
N LYS A 59 -5.06 -17.86 17.15
CA LYS A 59 -4.43 -18.20 18.44
C LYS A 59 -2.90 -18.25 18.32
N LYS A 60 -2.35 -18.84 17.26
CA LYS A 60 -0.89 -18.89 17.01
C LYS A 60 -0.32 -17.47 16.83
N ARG A 61 -0.96 -16.60 16.06
CA ARG A 61 -0.55 -15.19 15.89
C ARG A 61 -0.59 -14.41 17.22
N LEU A 62 -1.66 -14.59 18.00
CA LEU A 62 -1.79 -13.95 19.31
C LEU A 62 -0.72 -14.41 20.30
N LYS A 63 -0.39 -15.71 20.31
CA LYS A 63 0.71 -16.26 21.11
C LYS A 63 2.04 -15.58 20.78
N LEU A 64 2.37 -15.45 19.50
CA LEU A 64 3.60 -14.75 19.06
C LEU A 64 3.60 -13.27 19.44
N LYS A 65 2.47 -12.57 19.25
CA LYS A 65 2.33 -11.16 19.65
C LYS A 65 2.54 -10.97 21.15
N ASN A 66 1.96 -11.85 21.96
CA ASN A 66 2.08 -11.80 23.41
C ASN A 66 3.52 -12.10 23.87
N ALA A 67 4.21 -13.04 23.23
CA ALA A 67 5.61 -13.32 23.50
C ALA A 67 6.51 -12.11 23.22
N LEU A 68 6.39 -11.49 22.05
CA LEU A 68 7.14 -10.28 21.68
C LEU A 68 6.84 -9.10 22.62
N LYS A 69 5.56 -8.94 23.01
CA LYS A 69 5.16 -7.91 23.97
C LYS A 69 5.78 -8.16 25.35
N ALA A 70 5.83 -9.41 25.80
CA ALA A 70 6.44 -9.76 27.08
C ALA A 70 7.95 -9.49 27.09
N GLU A 71 8.66 -9.80 26.00
CA GLU A 71 10.08 -9.47 25.84
C GLU A 71 10.34 -7.96 25.89
N PHE A 72 9.54 -7.17 25.18
CA PHE A 72 9.65 -5.71 25.19
C PHE A 72 9.40 -5.15 26.59
N LEU A 73 8.32 -5.57 27.25
CA LEU A 73 8.01 -5.13 28.61
C LEU A 73 9.13 -5.46 29.58
N ARG A 74 9.71 -6.67 29.50
CA ARG A 74 10.84 -7.09 30.34
C ARG A 74 12.04 -6.16 30.21
N LYS A 75 12.38 -5.75 28.98
CA LYS A 75 13.51 -4.83 28.71
C LYS A 75 13.18 -3.39 29.10
N PHE A 76 11.94 -2.96 28.88
CA PHE A 76 11.50 -1.59 29.13
C PHE A 76 11.33 -1.28 30.61
N SER A 77 10.82 -2.23 31.40
CA SER A 77 10.55 -2.04 32.83
C SER A 77 11.78 -2.28 33.73
N ASP A 78 12.92 -2.70 33.17
CA ASP A 78 14.13 -3.00 33.94
C ASP A 78 14.85 -1.69 34.34
N PRO A 79 14.92 -1.34 35.64
CA PRO A 79 15.57 -0.12 36.09
C PRO A 79 17.10 -0.15 35.98
N HIS A 80 17.70 -1.31 35.74
CA HIS A 80 19.16 -1.49 35.67
C HIS A 80 19.70 -1.50 34.23
N THR A 81 18.87 -1.21 33.24
CA THR A 81 19.31 -1.11 31.84
C THR A 81 20.17 0.15 31.64
N THR A 82 21.40 -0.03 31.14
CA THR A 82 22.33 1.05 30.80
C THR A 82 21.95 1.75 29.49
N ASP A 83 21.28 1.03 28.58
CA ASP A 83 20.96 1.53 27.25
C ASP A 83 19.69 2.40 27.28
N PRO A 84 19.74 3.65 26.80
CA PRO A 84 18.58 4.54 26.82
C PRO A 84 17.44 4.09 25.87
N ILE A 85 17.70 3.14 24.98
CA ILE A 85 16.76 2.69 23.94
C ILE A 85 16.73 1.17 23.90
N VAL A 86 15.52 0.59 23.94
CA VAL A 86 15.31 -0.85 23.80
C VAL A 86 15.61 -1.29 22.37
N PHE A 87 16.62 -2.14 22.20
CA PHE A 87 16.98 -2.70 20.91
C PHE A 87 15.99 -3.81 20.46
N ASP A 88 15.34 -3.59 19.32
CA ASP A 88 14.47 -4.55 18.63
C ASP A 88 15.16 -5.13 17.38
N PRO A 89 15.42 -6.46 17.34
CA PRO A 89 16.02 -7.08 16.16
C PRO A 89 15.15 -7.00 14.91
N GLN A 90 13.82 -6.86 15.03
CA GLN A 90 12.92 -6.79 13.87
C GLN A 90 13.15 -5.49 13.09
N ILE A 91 13.29 -4.37 13.81
CA ILE A 91 13.58 -3.07 13.23
C ILE A 91 14.96 -3.08 12.58
N GLN A 92 15.97 -3.65 13.25
CA GLN A 92 17.31 -3.75 12.67
C GLN A 92 17.32 -4.57 11.37
N ARG A 93 16.60 -5.70 11.32
CA ARG A 93 16.47 -6.51 10.11
C ARG A 93 15.78 -5.77 8.97
N HIS A 94 14.75 -4.96 9.29
CA HIS A 94 14.08 -4.12 8.30
C HIS A 94 15.05 -3.10 7.68
N TYR A 95 15.81 -2.39 8.51
CA TYR A 95 16.84 -1.47 8.02
C TYR A 95 17.94 -2.17 7.23
N ALA A 96 18.43 -3.31 7.71
CA ALA A 96 19.43 -4.10 7.00
C ALA A 96 18.92 -4.56 5.62
N MET A 97 17.65 -4.98 5.51
CA MET A 97 17.04 -5.36 4.25
C MET A 97 16.97 -4.18 3.26
N HIS A 98 16.65 -2.97 3.72
CA HIS A 98 16.64 -1.77 2.87
C HIS A 98 18.04 -1.35 2.43
N ASN A 99 19.03 -1.44 3.33
CA ASN A 99 20.40 -1.02 3.03
C ASN A 99 21.12 -2.00 2.08
N THR A 100 20.72 -3.28 2.07
CA THR A 100 21.30 -4.34 1.21
C THR A 100 20.56 -4.52 -0.12
N ILE A 101 19.73 -3.56 -0.54
CA ILE A 101 18.97 -3.64 -1.80
C ILE A 101 19.92 -3.76 -3.01
N SER A 102 21.08 -3.10 -2.98
CA SER A 102 22.08 -3.15 -4.05
C SER A 102 22.64 -4.56 -4.23
N GLU A 103 22.90 -5.28 -3.13
CA GLU A 103 23.45 -6.64 -3.15
C GLU A 103 22.42 -7.68 -3.62
N ARG A 104 21.15 -7.46 -3.31
CA ARG A 104 20.04 -8.36 -3.69
C ARG A 104 19.51 -8.10 -5.11
N PHE A 105 20.01 -7.09 -5.81
CA PHE A 105 19.48 -6.70 -7.11
C PHE A 105 19.73 -7.78 -8.17
N ILE A 106 18.64 -8.37 -8.67
CA ILE A 106 18.68 -9.29 -9.81
C ILE A 106 18.43 -8.46 -11.08
N PRO A 107 19.41 -8.36 -12.00
CA PRO A 107 19.26 -7.62 -13.24
C PRO A 107 18.30 -8.37 -14.19
N THR A 108 17.01 -8.09 -14.07
CA THR A 108 15.98 -8.57 -15.00
C THR A 108 15.56 -7.46 -15.94
N PHE A 109 15.12 -7.82 -17.16
CA PHE A 109 14.70 -6.83 -18.16
C PHE A 109 13.54 -5.96 -17.66
N LYS A 110 12.59 -6.56 -16.94
CA LYS A 110 11.47 -5.84 -16.33
C LYS A 110 11.95 -4.77 -15.34
N ASN A 111 12.87 -5.13 -14.45
CA ASN A 111 13.42 -4.19 -13.46
C ASN A 111 14.17 -3.05 -14.18
N TRP A 112 15.01 -3.38 -15.16
CA TRP A 112 15.75 -2.39 -15.93
C TRP A 112 14.83 -1.39 -16.63
N CYS A 113 13.77 -1.85 -17.32
CA CYS A 113 12.80 -0.96 -17.94
C CYS A 113 12.13 -0.04 -16.91
N THR A 114 11.70 -0.58 -15.76
CA THR A 114 11.06 0.26 -14.72
C THR A 114 11.99 1.35 -14.20
N TYR A 115 13.27 1.03 -13.98
CA TYR A 115 14.25 2.03 -13.55
C TYR A 115 14.55 3.05 -14.65
N MET A 116 14.80 2.61 -15.89
CA MET A 116 15.06 3.51 -17.02
C MET A 116 13.89 4.45 -17.27
N PHE A 117 12.65 3.96 -17.28
CA PHE A 117 11.48 4.82 -17.44
C PHE A 117 11.34 5.80 -16.27
N SER A 118 11.57 5.37 -15.02
CA SER A 118 11.50 6.26 -13.87
C SER A 118 12.51 7.42 -13.93
N MET A 119 13.68 7.21 -14.52
CA MET A 119 14.73 8.24 -14.64
C MET A 119 14.58 9.08 -15.92
N VAL A 120 14.30 8.45 -17.06
CA VAL A 120 14.29 9.14 -18.37
C VAL A 120 13.02 9.97 -18.58
N ILE A 121 11.86 9.49 -18.13
CA ILE A 121 10.58 10.18 -18.30
C ILE A 121 10.61 11.61 -17.72
N PRO A 122 10.99 11.85 -16.45
CA PRO A 122 10.96 13.20 -15.89
C PRO A 122 11.92 14.16 -16.62
N ILE A 123 13.07 13.67 -17.09
CA ILE A 123 14.04 14.48 -17.85
C ILE A 123 13.44 14.93 -19.19
N LEU A 124 12.84 13.99 -19.94
CA LEU A 124 12.24 14.30 -21.23
C LEU A 124 11.01 15.21 -21.08
N VAL A 125 10.17 14.97 -20.07
CA VAL A 125 9.01 15.80 -19.76
C VAL A 125 9.46 17.22 -19.44
N PHE A 126 10.45 17.39 -18.57
CA PHE A 126 10.97 18.70 -18.21
C PHE A 126 11.55 19.45 -19.41
N ALA A 127 12.37 18.78 -20.23
CA ALA A 127 12.95 19.37 -21.43
C ALA A 127 11.87 19.83 -22.43
N LYS A 128 10.81 19.03 -22.63
CA LYS A 128 9.68 19.38 -23.50
C LYS A 128 8.89 20.56 -22.96
N ILE A 129 8.63 20.63 -21.65
CA ILE A 129 7.93 21.76 -21.02
C ILE A 129 8.73 23.05 -21.22
N VAL A 130 10.04 23.02 -20.96
CA VAL A 130 10.91 24.20 -21.14
C VAL A 130 10.90 24.66 -22.59
N LYS A 131 11.09 23.74 -23.55
CA LYS A 131 11.05 24.07 -24.98
C LYS A 131 9.71 24.67 -25.40
N TYR A 132 8.60 24.05 -25.00
CA TYR A 132 7.26 24.54 -25.32
C TYR A 132 7.01 25.95 -24.77
N LYS A 133 7.42 26.22 -23.52
CA LYS A 133 7.31 27.56 -22.93
C LYS A 133 8.13 28.59 -23.71
N ARG A 134 9.37 28.26 -24.07
CA ARG A 134 10.23 29.15 -24.87
C ARG A 134 9.61 29.47 -26.23
N ASP A 135 9.19 28.45 -26.98
CA ASP A 135 8.60 28.63 -28.31
C ASP A 135 7.29 29.43 -28.25
N LYS A 136 6.49 29.25 -27.20
CA LYS A 136 5.25 30.02 -26.98
C LYS A 136 5.56 31.48 -26.65
N THR A 137 6.51 31.74 -25.75
CA THR A 137 6.93 33.10 -25.42
C THR A 137 7.51 33.79 -26.66
N GLU A 138 8.41 33.15 -27.40
CA GLU A 138 9.00 33.71 -28.63
C GLU A 138 7.93 34.07 -29.68
N ARG A 139 6.93 33.21 -29.86
CA ARG A 139 5.78 33.49 -30.73
C ARG A 139 4.94 34.67 -30.27
N ALA A 140 4.68 34.77 -28.96
CA ALA A 140 3.96 35.91 -28.38
C ALA A 140 4.74 37.22 -28.56
N ILE A 141 6.08 37.20 -28.48
CA ILE A 141 6.91 38.39 -28.72
C ILE A 141 6.76 38.83 -30.18
N ARG A 142 6.84 37.89 -31.13
CA ARG A 142 6.82 38.18 -32.57
C ARG A 142 5.45 38.62 -33.09
N SER A 143 4.37 38.06 -32.54
CA SER A 143 3.00 38.45 -32.88
C SER A 143 2.57 39.77 -32.26
N GLY A 144 3.29 40.26 -31.23
CA GLY A 144 2.92 41.45 -30.49
C GLY A 144 1.77 41.23 -29.49
N GLU A 145 1.36 39.98 -29.26
CA GLU A 145 0.28 39.63 -28.31
C GLU A 145 0.65 39.97 -26.86
N MET A 146 1.95 39.98 -26.53
CA MET A 146 2.42 40.28 -25.18
C MET A 146 2.79 41.74 -24.99
N GLN A 147 2.23 42.35 -23.94
CA GLN A 147 2.57 43.70 -23.53
C GLN A 147 4.04 43.79 -23.11
N TYR A 148 4.62 44.98 -23.27
CA TYR A 148 6.01 45.21 -22.91
C TYR A 148 6.26 45.00 -21.40
N GLU A 149 5.23 45.19 -20.57
CA GLU A 149 5.25 44.99 -19.12
C GLU A 149 5.44 43.52 -18.71
N ASP A 150 5.02 42.56 -19.54
CA ASP A 150 5.09 41.13 -19.21
C ASP A 150 6.38 40.45 -19.69
N ARG A 151 7.29 41.22 -20.30
CA ARG A 151 8.57 40.68 -20.81
C ARG A 151 9.53 40.41 -19.65
N ILE A 152 9.99 39.16 -19.56
CA ILE A 152 10.99 38.72 -18.57
C ILE A 152 12.35 39.41 -18.72
N PHE A 153 12.70 39.84 -19.94
CA PHE A 153 13.92 40.62 -20.21
C PHE A 153 13.52 41.94 -20.85
N LYS A 154 13.64 43.04 -20.11
CA LYS A 154 13.26 44.39 -20.58
C LYS A 154 14.46 45.22 -21.04
N MET A 155 15.59 45.16 -20.35
CA MET A 155 16.81 45.93 -20.68
C MET A 155 18.06 45.23 -20.12
N VAL A 156 18.63 44.32 -20.91
CA VAL A 156 20.02 43.84 -20.79
C VAL A 156 20.72 44.14 -22.11
#